data_AF-X6DD87-F1
#
_entry.id   AF-X6DD87-F1
#
_cell.length_a   1.000
_cell.length_b   1.000
_cell.length_c   1.000
_cell.angle_alpha   90.00
_cell.angle_beta   90.00
_cell.angle_gamma   90.00
#
_symmetry.space_group_name_H-M   'P 1'
#
loop_
_entity.id
_entity.type
_entity.pdbx_description
1 polymer ?
#
loop_
_entity_poly.entity_id
_entity_poly.type
_entity_poly.pdbx_seq_one_letter_code
_entity_poly.pdbx_strand_id
1 'polypeptide(L)'
;MQAQNPDAEAPDTPYTANGYEAYYGPVAINDQDKTFVITIESSLVRNLVGKSMKRKFEVSDNKLVLTPDNPAEGWRVTYERY
;
A
#
# COMPACT_ATOMS: atom_id res chain seq x y z
N MET A 1 1.83 -7.19 -14.09
CA MET A 1 2.14 -7.74 -12.76
C MET A 1 0.83 -7.84 -12.00
N GLN A 2 0.53 -8.96 -11.34
CA GLN A 2 -0.79 -9.21 -10.74
C GLN A 2 -0.60 -9.49 -9.25
N ALA A 3 -1.14 -8.62 -8.39
CA ALA A 3 -1.07 -8.75 -6.94
C ALA A 3 -2.36 -9.37 -6.38
N GLN A 4 -3.07 -10.19 -7.16
CA GLN A 4 -4.38 -10.75 -6.77
C GLN A 4 -4.49 -12.21 -7.19
N ASN A 5 -5.32 -12.98 -6.49
CA ASN A 5 -5.73 -14.30 -6.96
C ASN A 5 -6.41 -14.15 -8.35
N PRO A 6 -6.02 -14.92 -9.38
CA PRO A 6 -6.70 -14.87 -10.67
C PRO A 6 -8.16 -15.35 -10.60
N ASP A 7 -8.52 -16.17 -9.62
CA ASP A 7 -9.90 -16.57 -9.38
C ASP A 7 -10.67 -15.47 -8.62
N ALA A 8 -11.73 -14.94 -9.26
CA ALA A 8 -12.59 -13.89 -8.74
C ALA A 8 -13.42 -14.32 -7.54
N GLU A 9 -13.75 -15.62 -7.47
CA GLU A 9 -14.64 -16.20 -6.47
C GLU A 9 -13.87 -16.82 -5.30
N ALA A 10 -12.52 -16.81 -5.36
CA ALA A 10 -11.70 -17.35 -4.30
C ALA A 10 -11.98 -16.61 -2.97
N PRO A 11 -12.25 -17.35 -1.88
CA PRO A 11 -12.57 -16.73 -0.61
C PRO A 11 -11.36 -15.96 -0.07
N ASP A 12 -11.65 -14.84 0.59
CA ASP A 12 -10.64 -14.12 1.33
C ASP A 12 -10.02 -15.00 2.43
N THR A 13 -8.71 -14.94 2.56
CA THR A 13 -7.97 -15.59 3.64
C THR A 13 -7.54 -14.53 4.67
N PRO A 14 -7.09 -14.89 5.88
CA PRO A 14 -6.54 -13.91 6.82
C PRO A 14 -5.41 -13.03 6.23
N TYR A 15 -4.69 -13.53 5.22
CA TYR A 15 -3.68 -12.79 4.47
C TYR A 15 -4.28 -11.72 3.54
N THR A 16 -5.51 -11.89 3.04
CA THR A 16 -6.22 -10.88 2.23
C THR A 16 -7.13 -9.99 3.07
N ALA A 17 -7.59 -10.45 4.24
CA ALA A 17 -8.51 -9.69 5.08
C ALA A 17 -7.82 -8.82 6.17
N ASN A 18 -6.70 -9.27 6.77
CA ASN A 18 -6.24 -8.73 8.06
C ASN A 18 -4.72 -8.54 8.23
N GLY A 19 -3.87 -8.69 7.20
CA GLY A 19 -2.43 -8.66 7.49
C GLY A 19 -1.45 -8.32 6.37
N TYR A 20 -1.85 -8.33 5.10
CA TYR A 20 -0.90 -8.04 4.02
C TYR A 20 -1.55 -7.22 2.90
N GLU A 21 -1.20 -5.94 2.86
CA GLU A 21 -1.61 -5.04 1.79
C GLU A 21 -0.60 -5.15 0.64
N ALA A 22 -0.95 -5.93 -0.39
CA ALA A 22 -0.24 -5.95 -1.66
C ALA A 22 -1.08 -5.19 -2.70
N TYR A 23 -0.50 -4.14 -3.27
CA TYR A 23 -1.13 -3.39 -4.35
C TYR A 23 -0.09 -2.86 -5.34
N TYR A 24 -0.55 -2.54 -6.54
CA TYR A 24 0.25 -1.97 -7.63
C TYR A 24 -0.53 -0.84 -8.31
N GLY A 25 0.19 0.18 -8.76
CA GLY A 25 -0.35 1.28 -9.56
C GLY A 25 0.57 2.50 -9.59
N PRO A 26 0.16 3.57 -10.29
CA PRO A 26 0.94 4.81 -10.37
C PRO A 26 1.00 5.52 -9.02
N VAL A 27 2.12 6.20 -8.76
CA VAL A 27 2.35 6.98 -7.55
C VAL A 27 2.54 8.46 -7.91
N ALA A 28 1.79 9.34 -7.25
CA ALA A 28 1.99 10.79 -7.29
C ALA A 28 2.62 11.23 -5.96
N ILE A 29 3.82 11.83 -6.04
CA ILE A 29 4.61 12.23 -4.86
C ILE A 29 4.42 13.72 -4.59
N ASN A 30 4.22 14.08 -3.32
CA ASN A 30 4.30 15.43 -2.80
C ASN A 30 5.44 15.50 -1.77
N ASP A 31 6.58 16.06 -2.20
CA ASP A 31 7.80 16.14 -1.39
C ASP A 31 7.72 17.17 -0.26
N GLN A 32 6.87 18.18 -0.38
CA GLN A 32 6.68 19.20 0.66
C GLN A 32 5.94 18.60 1.86
N ASP A 33 4.87 17.85 1.58
CA ASP A 33 4.04 17.22 2.60
C ASP A 33 4.54 15.82 3.01
N LYS A 34 5.63 15.34 2.39
CA LYS A 34 6.18 14.00 2.59
C LYS A 34 5.11 12.91 2.48
N THR A 35 4.29 13.03 1.43
CA THR A 35 3.20 12.10 1.15
C THR A 35 3.24 11.63 -0.30
N PHE A 36 2.68 10.46 -0.55
CA PHE A 36 2.35 10.03 -1.89
C PHE A 36 0.93 9.49 -1.95
N VAL A 37 0.34 9.57 -3.14
CA VAL A 37 -0.96 8.96 -3.43
C VAL A 37 -0.72 7.84 -4.45
N ILE A 38 -1.20 6.64 -4.15
CA ILE A 38 -1.25 5.53 -5.09
C ILE A 38 -2.69 5.30 -5.54
N THR A 39 -2.91 5.16 -6.86
CA THR A 39 -4.17 4.67 -7.42
C THR A 39 -4.05 3.17 -7.61
N ILE A 40 -4.90 2.39 -6.95
CA ILE A 40 -4.77 0.93 -6.92
C ILE A 40 -5.34 0.33 -8.20
N GLU A 41 -4.47 -0.25 -9.03
CA GLU A 41 -4.85 -0.97 -10.25
C GLU A 41 -5.02 -2.48 -10.02
N SER A 42 -4.34 -3.03 -9.02
CA SER A 42 -4.46 -4.44 -8.61
C SER A 42 -4.19 -4.57 -7.12
N SER A 43 -4.96 -5.39 -6.40
CA SER A 43 -4.73 -5.70 -4.99
C SER A 43 -5.27 -7.08 -4.60
N LEU A 44 -4.66 -7.70 -3.59
CA LEU A 44 -5.20 -8.91 -2.94
C LEU A 44 -6.57 -8.64 -2.33
N VAL A 45 -6.81 -7.40 -1.89
CA VAL A 45 -8.10 -6.95 -1.36
C VAL A 45 -8.87 -6.28 -2.51
N ARG A 46 -9.72 -7.04 -3.21
CA ARG A 46 -10.39 -6.58 -4.45
C ARG A 46 -11.15 -5.25 -4.30
N ASN A 47 -11.71 -5.01 -3.12
CA ASN A 47 -12.49 -3.79 -2.82
C ASN A 47 -11.64 -2.49 -2.80
N LEU A 48 -10.32 -2.60 -2.91
CA LEU A 48 -9.40 -1.47 -2.99
C LEU A 48 -9.14 -1.02 -4.43
N VAL A 49 -9.42 -1.86 -5.43
CA VAL A 49 -9.17 -1.52 -6.84
C VAL A 49 -9.96 -0.28 -7.24
N GLY A 50 -9.30 0.66 -7.92
CA GLY A 50 -9.84 1.96 -8.31
C GLY A 50 -9.82 3.03 -7.21
N LYS A 51 -9.49 2.67 -5.96
CA LYS A 51 -9.34 3.65 -4.87
C LYS A 51 -7.96 4.29 -4.91
N SER A 52 -7.92 5.53 -4.43
CA SER A 52 -6.68 6.25 -4.16
C SER A 52 -6.36 6.19 -2.67
N MET A 53 -5.12 5.88 -2.33
CA MET A 53 -4.63 5.85 -0.96
C MET A 53 -3.48 6.82 -0.77
N LYS A 54 -3.60 7.67 0.24
CA LYS A 54 -2.56 8.60 0.64
C LYS A 54 -1.73 8.01 1.76
N ARG A 55 -0.42 7.96 1.56
CA ARG A 55 0.57 7.43 2.51
C ARG A 55 1.58 8.52 2.83
N LYS A 56 2.07 8.56 4.07
CA LYS A 56 3.20 9.37 4.48
C LYS A 56 4.49 8.57 4.30
N PHE A 57 5.56 9.25 3.94
CA PHE A 57 6.87 8.63 3.79
C PHE A 57 7.97 9.45 4.46
N GLU A 58 8.97 8.76 4.99
CA GLU A 58 10.23 9.35 5.42
C GLU A 58 11.37 8.58 4.73
N VAL A 59 12.31 9.31 4.16
CA VAL A 59 13.53 8.74 3.58
C VAL A 59 14.71 9.27 4.37
N SER A 60 15.53 8.36 4.90
CA SER A 60 16.78 8.68 5.59
C SER A 60 17.83 7.62 5.27
N ASP A 61 19.02 8.04 4.86
CA ASP A 61 20.13 7.18 4.45
C ASP A 61 19.69 6.09 3.44
N ASN A 62 19.68 4.83 3.88
CA ASN A 62 19.27 3.67 3.11
C ASN A 62 17.87 3.14 3.50
N LYS A 63 17.06 3.95 4.20
CA LYS A 63 15.76 3.56 4.75
C LYS A 63 14.60 4.34 4.13
N LEU A 64 13.51 3.63 3.90
CA LEU A 64 12.19 4.20 3.60
C LEU A 64 11.22 3.73 4.68
N VAL A 65 10.57 4.68 5.36
CA VAL A 65 9.49 4.40 6.31
C VAL A 65 8.18 4.86 5.69
N LEU A 66 7.18 3.99 5.69
CA LEU A 66 5.81 4.30 5.29
C LEU A 66 4.88 4.24 6.50
N THR A 67 3.96 5.21 6.56
CA THR A 67 2.87 5.25 7.54
C THR A 67 1.57 5.70 6.87
N PRO A 68 0.40 5.40 7.46
CA PRO A 68 -0.88 5.87 6.94
C PRO A 68 -1.03 7.39 7.17
N ASP A 69 -1.81 8.06 6.32
CA ASP A 69 -2.20 9.44 6.59
C ASP A 69 -3.12 9.52 7.82
N ASN A 70 -3.97 8.49 8.00
CA ASN A 70 -4.82 8.30 9.18
C ASN A 70 -4.14 7.35 10.20
N PRO A 71 -3.74 7.84 11.38
CA PRO A 71 -3.06 7.01 12.39
C PRO A 71 -3.92 5.86 12.93
N ALA A 72 -5.26 5.91 12.79
CA ALA A 72 -6.15 4.83 13.23
C ALA A 72 -5.96 3.52 12.42
N GLU A 73 -5.32 3.57 11.25
CA GLU A 73 -4.97 2.37 10.48
C GLU A 73 -3.86 1.53 11.14
N GLY A 74 -3.07 2.11 12.06
CA GLY A 74 -2.24 1.37 13.01
C GLY A 74 -0.99 0.65 12.48
N TRP A 75 -0.61 0.83 11.21
CA TRP A 75 0.54 0.14 10.61
C TRP A 75 1.76 1.06 10.38
N ARG A 76 2.95 0.46 10.30
CA ARG A 76 4.23 1.09 9.90
C ARG A 76 5.05 0.07 9.12
N VAL A 77 5.61 0.48 7.98
CA VAL A 77 6.52 -0.36 7.18
C VAL A 77 7.87 0.33 7.06
N THR A 78 8.96 -0.41 7.26
CA THR A 78 10.34 0.08 7.05
C THR A 78 11.03 -0.82 6.03
N TYR A 79 11.53 -0.22 4.95
CA TYR A 79 12.40 -0.87 3.97
C TYR A 79 13.82 -0.38 4.16
N GLU A 80 14.79 -1.29 4.13
CA GLU A 80 16.22 -0.97 4.12
C GLU A 80 16.83 -1.46 2.81
N ARG A 81 17.65 -0.63 2.17
CA ARG A 81 18.45 -1.00 1.01
C ARG A 81 19.84 -1.42 1.49
N TYR A 82 20.22 -2.66 1.21
CA TYR A 82 21.58 -3.19 1.44
C TYR A 82 22.39 -3.20 0.15
#